data_AF-R6N352-F1
#
_entry.id   AF-R6N352-F1
#
_cell.length_a   1.000
_cell.length_b   1.000
_cell.length_c   1.000
_cell.angle_alpha   90.00
_cell.angle_beta   90.00
_cell.angle_gamma   90.00
#
_symmetry.space_group_name_H-M   'P 1'
#
loop_
_entity.id
_entity.type
_entity.pdbx_description
1 polymer ?
#
loop_
_entity_poly.entity_id
_entity_poly.type
_entity_poly.pdbx_seq_one_letter_code
_entity_poly.pdbx_strand_id
1 'polypeptide(L)'
;MDSYTSMVKKLTDTKLYSVRTGGRTYAELKAFAAGLDLLFNELGEMLKEYFIDTAQSYGLTERERFTGAVRDDLSIEKRRELLKIREQTNEEFCTPEGFNKILEGYGLGNFKITENPSQNALSIKISDSLSELNKVWVNKMIEKDFPAHLEITVEFAS
;
A
#
# COMPACT_ATOMS: atom_id res chain seq x y z
N MET A 1 26.20 4.06 6.45
CA MET A 1 27.58 4.41 6.04
C MET A 1 27.43 5.31 4.84
N ASP A 2 27.94 6.54 4.89
CA ASP A 2 27.85 7.50 3.77
C ASP A 2 28.73 7.09 2.59
N SER A 3 28.43 7.60 1.40
CA SER A 3 29.13 7.22 0.16
C SER A 3 30.62 7.53 0.21
N TYR A 4 31.00 8.64 0.87
CA TYR A 4 32.40 9.03 1.02
C TYR A 4 33.18 7.98 1.83
N THR A 5 32.69 7.59 3.01
CA THR A 5 33.32 6.58 3.86
C THR A 5 33.47 5.24 3.13
N SER A 6 32.45 4.84 2.37
CA SER A 6 32.49 3.63 1.53
C SER A 6 33.58 3.70 0.46
N MET A 7 33.67 4.81 -0.27
CA MET A 7 34.67 5.00 -1.32
C MET A 7 36.10 5.08 -0.75
N VAL A 8 36.31 5.81 0.34
CA VAL A 8 37.63 5.91 0.99
C VAL A 8 38.12 4.55 1.43
N LYS A 9 37.25 3.74 2.06
CA LYS A 9 37.60 2.38 2.46
C LYS A 9 38.04 1.54 1.26
N LYS A 10 37.20 1.47 0.22
CA LYS A 10 37.46 0.68 -1.00
C LYS A 10 38.75 1.11 -1.72
N LEU A 11 39.05 2.41 -1.77
CA LEU A 11 40.25 2.92 -2.42
C LEU A 11 41.52 2.72 -1.59
N THR A 12 41.42 2.88 -0.26
CA THR A 12 42.56 2.65 0.65
C THR A 12 43.01 1.19 0.61
N ASP A 13 42.06 0.25 0.50
CA ASP A 13 42.34 -1.18 0.40
C ASP A 13 43.19 -1.55 -0.83
N THR A 14 43.12 -0.75 -1.90
CA THR A 14 43.95 -0.97 -3.11
C THR A 14 45.43 -0.61 -2.93
N LYS A 15 45.76 0.20 -1.92
CA LYS A 15 47.09 0.81 -1.70
C LYS A 15 47.61 1.68 -2.86
N LEU A 16 46.79 1.97 -3.88
CA LEU A 16 47.15 2.80 -5.02
C LEU A 16 46.86 4.29 -4.79
N TYR A 17 45.93 4.59 -3.89
CA TYR A 17 45.43 5.95 -3.66
C TYR A 17 45.78 6.46 -2.25
N SER A 18 46.28 7.69 -2.18
CA SER A 18 46.52 8.42 -0.93
C SER A 18 45.39 9.45 -0.74
N VAL A 19 44.38 9.11 0.07
CA VAL A 19 43.30 10.06 0.40
C VAL A 19 43.75 10.91 1.60
N ARG A 20 44.26 12.11 1.32
CA ARG A 20 44.61 13.11 2.34
C ARG A 20 43.57 14.21 2.39
N THR A 21 43.12 14.56 3.58
CA THR A 21 42.18 15.67 3.81
C THR A 21 42.74 16.96 3.19
N GLY A 22 41.93 17.68 2.41
CA GLY A 22 42.33 18.90 1.72
C GLY A 22 43.11 18.71 0.41
N GLY A 23 43.39 17.46 0.00
CA GLY A 23 44.01 17.17 -1.30
C GLY A 23 43.00 17.15 -2.47
N ARG A 24 43.52 17.11 -3.71
CA ARG A 24 42.68 17.03 -4.92
C ARG A 24 41.76 15.80 -4.93
N THR A 25 42.31 14.62 -4.63
CA THR A 25 41.54 13.37 -4.52
C THR A 25 40.45 13.46 -3.45
N TYR A 26 40.69 14.18 -2.36
CA TYR A 26 39.68 14.40 -1.33
C TYR A 26 38.51 15.24 -1.85
N ALA A 27 38.80 16.34 -2.57
CA ALA A 27 37.78 17.18 -3.17
C ALA A 27 36.95 16.42 -4.23
N GLU A 28 37.60 15.62 -5.08
CA GLU A 28 36.95 14.78 -6.08
C GLU A 28 36.02 13.75 -5.43
N LEU A 29 36.50 13.01 -4.42
CA LEU A 29 35.67 12.02 -3.71
C LEU A 29 34.50 12.66 -2.96
N LYS A 30 34.66 13.87 -2.43
CA LYS A 30 33.55 14.61 -1.81
C LYS A 30 32.49 15.03 -2.83
N ALA A 31 32.90 15.49 -4.01
CA ALA A 31 31.96 15.81 -5.10
C ALA A 31 31.19 14.57 -5.56
N PHE A 32 31.87 13.44 -5.76
CA PHE A 32 31.21 12.18 -6.11
C PHE A 32 30.29 11.68 -5.00
N ALA A 33 30.72 11.78 -3.74
CA ALA A 33 29.89 11.35 -2.61
C ALA A 33 28.59 12.16 -2.54
N ALA A 34 28.65 13.47 -2.75
CA ALA A 34 27.45 14.31 -2.76
C ALA A 34 26.45 13.88 -3.85
N GLY A 35 26.93 13.58 -5.06
CA GLY A 35 26.06 13.08 -6.14
C GLY A 35 25.47 11.69 -5.84
N LEU A 36 26.29 10.78 -5.31
CA LEU A 36 25.84 9.43 -4.95
C LEU A 36 24.87 9.43 -3.76
N ASP A 37 25.12 10.25 -2.74
CA ASP A 37 24.26 10.35 -1.57
C ASP A 37 22.86 10.85 -1.96
N LEU A 38 22.75 11.78 -2.93
CA LEU A 38 21.45 12.19 -3.48
C LEU A 38 20.71 11.01 -4.10
N LEU A 39 21.37 10.23 -4.98
CA LEU A 39 20.76 9.06 -5.61
C LEU A 39 20.36 7.98 -4.60
N PHE A 40 21.20 7.73 -3.60
CA PHE A 40 20.88 6.75 -2.55
C PHE A 40 19.73 7.20 -1.66
N ASN A 41 19.61 8.50 -1.40
CA ASN A 41 18.45 9.04 -0.69
C ASN A 41 17.17 8.83 -1.49
N GLU A 42 17.17 9.13 -2.80
CA GLU A 42 16.01 8.90 -3.67
C GLU A 42 15.63 7.42 -3.74
N LEU A 43 16.61 6.52 -3.92
CA LEU A 43 16.37 5.07 -3.89
C LEU A 43 15.85 4.61 -2.53
N GLY A 44 16.33 5.22 -1.44
CA GLY A 44 15.87 4.94 -0.09
C GLY A 44 14.41 5.34 0.12
N GLU A 45 14.01 6.51 -0.35
CA GLU A 45 12.61 6.95 -0.32
C GLU A 45 11.73 6.07 -1.21
N MET A 46 12.19 5.73 -2.41
CA MET A 46 11.46 4.81 -3.29
C MET A 46 11.24 3.44 -2.65
N LEU A 47 12.26 2.91 -1.96
CA LEU A 47 12.14 1.63 -1.25
C LEU A 47 11.18 1.71 -0.06
N LYS A 48 11.18 2.83 0.68
CA LYS A 48 10.21 3.05 1.76
C LYS A 48 8.79 3.11 1.20
N GLU A 49 8.56 3.81 0.10
CA GLU A 49 7.25 3.94 -0.53
C GLU A 49 6.79 2.64 -1.22
N TYR A 50 7.72 1.73 -1.53
CA TYR A 50 7.39 0.46 -2.15
C TYR A 50 6.61 -0.49 -1.21
N PHE A 51 6.97 -0.56 0.07
CA PHE A 51 6.31 -1.47 1.02
C PHE A 51 5.18 -0.76 1.77
N ILE A 52 4.04 -1.42 1.92
CA ILE A 52 2.87 -0.86 2.64
C ILE A 52 3.25 -0.42 4.06
N ASP A 53 4.09 -1.20 4.75
CA ASP A 53 4.52 -0.91 6.12
C ASP A 53 5.32 0.37 6.27
N THR A 54 6.05 0.78 5.23
CA THR A 54 6.95 1.93 5.28
C THR A 54 6.47 3.12 4.45
N ALA A 55 5.52 2.91 3.54
CA ALA A 55 5.02 3.95 2.62
C ALA A 55 4.27 5.05 3.37
N GLN A 56 4.60 6.30 3.10
CA GLN A 56 4.05 7.47 3.80
C GLN A 56 3.20 8.35 2.91
N SER A 57 3.34 8.24 1.58
CA SER A 57 2.76 9.19 0.65
C SER A 57 2.24 8.50 -0.63
N TYR A 58 2.95 8.69 -1.74
CA TYR A 58 2.53 8.22 -3.06
C TYR A 58 2.48 6.69 -3.14
N GLY A 59 3.29 5.96 -2.36
CA GLY A 59 3.29 4.50 -2.35
C GLY A 59 1.94 3.91 -1.97
N LEU A 60 1.26 4.51 -0.99
CA LEU A 60 -0.11 4.11 -0.60
C LEU A 60 -1.11 4.53 -1.66
N THR A 61 -1.00 5.76 -2.16
CA THR A 61 -1.91 6.33 -3.16
C THR A 61 -1.94 5.51 -4.44
N GLU A 62 -0.78 5.11 -4.96
CA GLU A 62 -0.71 4.32 -6.20
C GLU A 62 -1.27 2.90 -6.00
N ARG A 63 -1.02 2.26 -4.86
CA ARG A 63 -1.63 0.95 -4.52
C ARG A 63 -3.15 1.05 -4.39
N GLU A 64 -3.65 2.13 -3.81
CA GLU A 64 -5.08 2.40 -3.74
C GLU A 64 -5.70 2.62 -5.11
N ARG A 65 -5.02 3.29 -6.05
CA ARG A 65 -5.47 3.39 -7.44
C ARG A 65 -5.57 2.02 -8.11
N PHE A 66 -4.61 1.13 -7.87
CA PHE A 66 -4.66 -0.25 -8.39
C PHE A 66 -5.83 -1.05 -7.81
N THR A 67 -6.13 -0.87 -6.52
CA THR A 67 -7.18 -1.64 -5.84
C THR A 67 -8.58 -1.01 -5.94
N GLY A 68 -8.71 0.28 -6.25
CA GLY A 68 -9.98 0.86 -6.73
C GLY A 68 -10.25 2.33 -6.39
N ALA A 69 -9.88 2.82 -5.20
CA ALA A 69 -10.04 4.24 -4.86
C ALA A 69 -9.02 4.72 -3.85
N VAL A 70 -8.54 5.94 -4.09
CA VAL A 70 -7.65 6.68 -3.20
C VAL A 70 -8.42 7.12 -1.97
N ARG A 71 -7.85 6.85 -0.79
CA ARG A 71 -8.46 7.09 0.53
C ARG A 71 -7.70 8.16 1.32
N ASP A 72 -7.49 9.31 0.69
CA ASP A 72 -6.81 10.46 1.31
C ASP A 72 -7.62 11.08 2.46
N ASP A 73 -8.88 10.68 2.62
CA ASP A 73 -9.74 11.02 3.76
C ASP A 73 -9.34 10.30 5.07
N LEU A 74 -8.53 9.23 4.99
CA LEU A 74 -8.15 8.39 6.12
C LEU A 74 -6.71 8.64 6.59
N SER A 75 -6.42 8.27 7.85
CA SER A 75 -5.04 8.30 8.36
C SER A 75 -4.14 7.28 7.64
N ILE A 76 -2.83 7.52 7.61
CA ILE A 76 -1.84 6.63 6.99
C ILE A 76 -1.93 5.22 7.57
N GLU A 77 -2.12 5.09 8.90
CA GLU A 77 -2.23 3.81 9.58
C GLU A 77 -3.45 3.04 9.10
N LYS A 78 -4.61 3.72 8.97
CA LYS A 78 -5.83 3.08 8.51
C LYS A 78 -5.73 2.68 7.04
N ARG A 79 -5.13 3.52 6.20
CA ARG A 79 -4.85 3.20 4.78
C ARG A 79 -4.00 1.93 4.65
N ARG A 80 -2.93 1.82 5.44
CA ARG A 80 -2.06 0.62 5.48
C ARG A 80 -2.81 -0.63 5.91
N GLU A 81 -3.63 -0.53 6.95
CA GLU A 81 -4.45 -1.65 7.44
C GLU A 81 -5.38 -2.16 6.35
N LEU A 82 -6.13 -1.26 5.69
CA LEU A 82 -7.07 -1.62 4.62
C LEU A 82 -6.37 -2.24 3.41
N LEU A 83 -5.24 -1.66 2.98
CA LEU A 83 -4.45 -2.21 1.86
C LEU A 83 -3.91 -3.60 2.16
N LYS A 84 -3.44 -3.87 3.39
CA LYS A 84 -2.99 -5.20 3.79
C LYS A 84 -4.13 -6.21 3.74
N ILE A 85 -5.30 -5.86 4.27
CA ILE A 85 -6.47 -6.75 4.25
C ILE A 85 -6.85 -7.07 2.80
N ARG A 86 -6.89 -6.05 1.93
CA ARG A 86 -7.18 -6.22 0.50
C ARG A 86 -6.19 -7.12 -0.21
N GLU A 87 -4.89 -6.86 -0.09
CA GLU A 87 -3.85 -7.65 -0.78
C GLU A 87 -3.71 -9.07 -0.22
N GLN A 88 -4.20 -9.35 0.98
CA GLN A 88 -4.20 -10.69 1.57
C GLN A 88 -5.39 -11.57 1.12
N THR A 89 -6.37 -11.00 0.43
CA THR A 89 -7.54 -11.77 -0.05
C THR A 89 -7.11 -12.66 -1.23
N ASN A 90 -7.24 -13.98 -1.10
CA ASN A 90 -6.86 -14.97 -2.11
C ASN A 90 -7.98 -16.01 -2.37
N GLU A 91 -7.75 -16.97 -3.26
CA GLU A 91 -8.74 -17.97 -3.69
C GLU A 91 -9.26 -18.88 -2.55
N GLU A 92 -8.59 -18.92 -1.40
CA GLU A 92 -9.02 -19.65 -0.21
C GLU A 92 -10.09 -18.89 0.61
N PHE A 93 -10.45 -17.65 0.24
CA PHE A 93 -11.35 -16.75 0.98
C PHE A 93 -12.85 -16.92 0.66
N CYS A 94 -13.27 -18.01 0.03
CA CYS A 94 -14.70 -18.32 -0.18
C CYS A 94 -15.38 -18.83 1.13
N THR A 95 -15.17 -18.12 2.23
CA THR A 95 -15.82 -18.36 3.53
C THR A 95 -16.52 -17.08 4.02
N PRO A 96 -17.52 -17.18 4.90
CA PRO A 96 -18.17 -16.00 5.49
C PRO A 96 -17.18 -15.03 6.15
N GLU A 97 -16.17 -15.55 6.87
CA GLU A 97 -15.12 -14.73 7.48
C GLU A 97 -14.25 -14.03 6.43
N GLY A 98 -14.01 -14.69 5.29
CA GLY A 98 -13.29 -14.10 4.17
C GLY A 98 -14.05 -12.91 3.58
N PHE A 99 -15.35 -13.06 3.33
CA PHE A 99 -16.20 -11.96 2.86
C PHE A 99 -16.31 -10.82 3.86
N ASN A 100 -16.34 -11.10 5.17
CA ASN A 100 -16.29 -10.06 6.19
C ASN A 100 -14.99 -9.24 6.08
N LYS A 101 -13.83 -9.91 5.93
CA LYS A 101 -12.55 -9.22 5.75
C LYS A 101 -12.51 -8.38 4.47
N ILE A 102 -13.11 -8.85 3.38
CA ILE A 102 -13.20 -8.08 2.13
C ILE A 102 -13.96 -6.77 2.38
N LEU A 103 -15.14 -6.84 3.02
CA LEU A 103 -15.95 -5.67 3.35
C LEU A 103 -15.24 -4.74 4.35
N GLU A 104 -14.56 -5.29 5.35
CA GLU A 104 -13.69 -4.53 6.27
C GLU A 104 -12.58 -3.81 5.50
N GLY A 105 -11.96 -4.47 4.51
CA GLY A 105 -10.97 -3.89 3.61
C GLY A 105 -11.49 -2.75 2.75
N TYR A 106 -12.81 -2.59 2.62
CA TYR A 106 -13.43 -1.43 1.98
C TYR A 106 -13.57 -0.24 2.95
N GLY A 107 -13.27 -0.46 4.23
CA GLY A 107 -13.45 0.50 5.31
C GLY A 107 -14.84 0.44 5.95
N LEU A 108 -15.56 -0.67 5.78
CA LEU A 108 -16.86 -0.88 6.43
C LEU A 108 -16.65 -1.46 7.83
N GLY A 109 -17.32 -0.86 8.82
CA GLY A 109 -17.29 -1.30 10.21
C GLY A 109 -18.60 -1.93 10.68
N ASN A 110 -19.74 -1.55 10.10
CA ASN A 110 -21.05 -2.06 10.51
C ASN A 110 -21.82 -2.61 9.30
N PHE A 111 -21.75 -3.92 9.13
CA PHE A 111 -22.50 -4.62 8.09
C PHE A 111 -22.97 -6.00 8.56
N LYS A 112 -23.94 -6.55 7.85
CA LYS A 112 -24.41 -7.92 8.05
C LYS A 112 -24.59 -8.61 6.72
N ILE A 113 -23.93 -9.75 6.55
CA ILE A 113 -24.15 -10.67 5.44
C ILE A 113 -25.22 -11.68 5.84
N THR A 114 -26.19 -11.92 4.96
CA THR A 114 -27.22 -12.95 5.11
C THR A 114 -27.24 -13.81 3.86
N GLU A 115 -27.07 -15.12 4.02
CA GLU A 115 -27.15 -16.08 2.91
C GLU A 115 -28.60 -16.51 2.67
N ASN A 116 -29.01 -16.58 1.40
CA ASN A 116 -30.28 -17.12 0.95
C ASN A 116 -30.04 -18.31 0.00
N PRO A 117 -29.74 -19.52 0.54
CA PRO A 117 -29.31 -20.67 -0.26
C PRO A 117 -30.35 -21.12 -1.30
N SER A 118 -31.64 -20.97 -1.00
CA SER A 118 -32.73 -21.34 -1.91
C SER A 118 -32.79 -20.51 -3.18
N GLN A 119 -32.24 -19.30 -3.15
CA GLN A 119 -32.19 -18.36 -4.28
C GLN A 119 -30.78 -18.24 -4.86
N ASN A 120 -29.79 -18.95 -4.31
CA ASN A 120 -28.38 -18.78 -4.62
C ASN A 120 -27.94 -17.30 -4.52
N ALA A 121 -28.43 -16.63 -3.48
CA ALA A 121 -28.31 -15.19 -3.31
C ALA A 121 -27.72 -14.82 -1.95
N LEU A 122 -27.11 -13.63 -1.87
CA LEU A 122 -26.48 -13.10 -0.68
C LEU A 122 -26.90 -11.64 -0.48
N SER A 123 -27.39 -11.32 0.70
CA SER A 123 -27.85 -9.97 1.06
C SER A 123 -26.87 -9.31 2.02
N ILE A 124 -26.38 -8.12 1.65
CA ILE A 124 -25.44 -7.34 2.45
C ILE A 124 -26.15 -6.08 2.93
N LYS A 125 -26.35 -5.98 4.23
CA LYS A 125 -26.91 -4.77 4.85
C LYS A 125 -25.79 -3.95 5.49
N ILE A 126 -25.53 -2.76 4.95
CA ILE A 126 -24.48 -1.85 5.40
C ILE A 126 -25.13 -0.74 6.22
N SER A 127 -24.74 -0.62 7.49
CA SER A 127 -25.28 0.36 8.44
C SER A 127 -24.36 1.57 8.63
N ASP A 128 -23.21 1.61 7.95
CA ASP A 128 -22.29 2.74 8.00
C ASP A 128 -22.85 3.94 7.22
N SER A 129 -22.64 5.15 7.77
CA SER A 129 -22.98 6.41 7.11
C SER A 129 -21.95 6.70 6.01
N LEU A 130 -22.29 6.38 4.76
CA LEU A 130 -21.44 6.59 3.59
C LEU A 130 -21.98 7.72 2.70
N SER A 131 -21.07 8.49 2.10
CA SER A 131 -21.42 9.41 1.02
C SER A 131 -21.90 8.65 -0.22
N GLU A 132 -22.67 9.30 -1.09
CA GLU A 132 -23.16 8.66 -2.33
C GLU A 132 -22.02 8.16 -3.23
N LEU A 133 -20.90 8.89 -3.30
CA LEU A 133 -19.71 8.44 -4.02
C LEU A 133 -19.13 7.14 -3.41
N ASN A 134 -19.08 7.04 -2.09
CA ASN A 134 -18.60 5.84 -1.40
C ASN A 134 -19.58 4.66 -1.58
N LYS A 135 -20.91 4.89 -1.58
CA LYS A 135 -21.90 3.84 -1.86
C LYS A 135 -21.72 3.25 -3.26
N VAL A 136 -21.58 4.11 -4.27
CA VAL A 136 -21.32 3.69 -5.66
C VAL A 136 -20.03 2.88 -5.76
N TRP A 137 -18.98 3.35 -5.10
CA TRP A 137 -17.70 2.65 -5.09
C TRP A 137 -17.78 1.29 -4.38
N VAL A 138 -18.41 1.21 -3.21
CA VAL A 138 -18.59 -0.05 -2.47
C VAL A 138 -19.35 -1.07 -3.32
N ASN A 139 -20.45 -0.65 -3.97
CA ASN A 139 -21.21 -1.53 -4.86
C ASN A 139 -20.34 -2.10 -6.00
N LYS A 140 -19.55 -1.22 -6.64
CA LYS A 140 -18.63 -1.64 -7.71
C LYS A 140 -17.56 -2.62 -7.23
N MET A 141 -17.05 -2.43 -6.01
CA MET A 141 -16.07 -3.33 -5.43
C MET A 141 -16.68 -4.69 -5.08
N ILE A 142 -17.88 -4.70 -4.47
CA ILE A 142 -18.61 -5.93 -4.17
C ILE A 142 -18.86 -6.73 -5.46
N GLU A 143 -19.33 -6.09 -6.53
CA GLU A 143 -19.55 -6.74 -7.84
C GLU A 143 -18.28 -7.36 -8.42
N LYS A 144 -17.12 -6.75 -8.19
CA LYS A 144 -15.83 -7.20 -8.71
C LYS A 144 -15.24 -8.36 -7.91
N ASP A 145 -15.31 -8.30 -6.58
CA ASP A 145 -14.58 -9.21 -5.70
C ASP A 145 -15.43 -10.40 -5.25
N PHE A 146 -16.77 -10.31 -5.30
CA PHE A 146 -17.64 -11.42 -4.91
C PHE A 146 -17.89 -12.40 -6.08
N PRO A 147 -18.30 -13.65 -5.80
CA PRO A 147 -18.50 -14.66 -6.82
C PRO A 147 -19.62 -14.29 -7.80
N ALA A 148 -19.29 -14.25 -9.09
CA ALA A 148 -20.21 -13.86 -10.17
C ALA A 148 -21.46 -14.75 -10.32
N HIS A 149 -21.49 -15.93 -9.70
CA HIS A 149 -22.62 -16.86 -9.77
C HIS A 149 -23.65 -16.66 -8.65
N LEU A 150 -23.37 -15.79 -7.68
CA LEU A 150 -24.28 -15.43 -6.61
C LEU A 150 -25.02 -14.14 -6.95
N GLU A 151 -26.32 -14.10 -6.71
CA GLU A 151 -27.09 -12.85 -6.79
C GLU A 151 -26.85 -12.02 -5.52
N ILE A 152 -26.27 -10.83 -5.66
CA ILE A 152 -25.89 -10.00 -4.50
C ILE A 152 -26.79 -8.78 -4.42
N THR A 153 -27.48 -8.63 -3.29
CA THR A 153 -28.29 -7.45 -3.00
C THR A 153 -27.62 -6.63 -1.90
N VAL A 154 -27.32 -5.36 -2.17
CA VAL A 154 -26.70 -4.44 -1.20
C VAL A 154 -27.71 -3.38 -0.77
N GLU A 155 -27.96 -3.30 0.53
CA GLU A 155 -28.81 -2.30 1.15
C GLU A 155 -27.98 -1.39 2.05
N PHE A 156 -27.99 -0.09 1.75
CA PHE A 156 -27.41 0.92 2.64
C PHE A 156 -28.47 1.46 3.58
N ALA A 157 -28.14 1.58 4.86
CA ALA A 157 -28.97 2.31 5.80
C ALA A 157 -29.18 3.76 5.32
N SER A 158 -30.39 4.25 5.50
CA SER A 158 -30.83 5.61 5.15
C SER A 158 -30.16 6.66 6.03
#